data_AF-A0AAW2L7T3-F1
#
_entry.id   AF-A0AAW2L7T3-F1
#
_cell.length_a   1.000
_cell.length_b   1.000
_cell.length_c   1.000
_cell.angle_alpha   90.00
_cell.angle_beta   90.00
_cell.angle_gamma   90.00
#
_symmetry.space_group_name_H-M   'P 1'
#
loop_
_entity.id
_entity.type
_entity.pdbx_description
1 polymer ?
#
loop_
_entity_poly.entity_id
_entity_poly.type
_entity_poly.pdbx_seq_one_letter_code
_entity_poly.pdbx_strand_id
1 'polypeptide(L)'
;MQSPEGKKLPFVLVINLEVPARPNYSLVLYYAADRPVKKDSLLGKFIDGTDMFRDSRFKLIPSIVEVALSAELKTWLFLECMLDMLLVFDNCLFEKKGYWMVKRAVGTKACLLGKAVTCKYLRQDNFLEIDVDIGSSSVARGVISLVLGYVTSLVVDLAIVIEAKEEAELPEYILGTVRLNRVELDSAVPLEA
;
A
#
# COMPACT_ATOMS: atom_id res chain seq x y z
N MET A 1 -6.73 -20.39 15.40
CA MET A 1 -6.27 -21.59 14.66
C MET A 1 -7.16 -21.74 13.45
N GLN A 2 -6.60 -21.94 12.26
CA GLN A 2 -7.40 -22.15 11.04
C GLN A 2 -8.19 -23.46 11.09
N SER A 3 -9.37 -23.46 10.47
CA SER A 3 -10.17 -24.69 10.33
C SER A 3 -9.47 -25.70 9.41
N PRO A 4 -9.82 -27.00 9.50
CA PRO A 4 -9.31 -28.03 8.59
C PRO A 4 -9.53 -27.73 7.10
N GLU A 5 -10.61 -27.04 6.76
CA GLU A 5 -10.94 -26.58 5.41
C GLU A 5 -10.02 -25.44 4.98
N GLY A 6 -9.74 -24.52 5.91
CA GLY A 6 -8.79 -23.42 5.69
C GLY A 6 -7.42 -23.93 5.26
N LYS A 7 -6.94 -25.06 5.81
CA LYS A 7 -5.66 -25.67 5.46
C LYS A 7 -5.59 -26.27 4.05
N LYS A 8 -6.73 -26.48 3.39
CA LYS A 8 -6.81 -27.00 2.01
C LYS A 8 -6.76 -25.89 0.96
N LEU A 9 -6.90 -24.63 1.38
CA LEU A 9 -6.91 -23.49 0.48
C LEU A 9 -5.50 -23.20 -0.05
N PRO A 10 -5.39 -22.63 -1.26
CA PRO A 10 -4.13 -22.05 -1.74
C PRO A 10 -3.59 -21.03 -0.74
N PHE A 11 -2.30 -20.69 -0.88
CA PHE A 11 -1.71 -19.65 -0.05
C PHE A 11 -2.49 -18.33 -0.22
N VAL A 12 -2.91 -17.71 0.89
CA VAL A 12 -3.61 -16.42 0.88
C VAL A 12 -2.74 -15.35 1.51
N LEU A 13 -2.56 -14.25 0.80
CA LEU A 13 -2.01 -13.01 1.33
C LEU A 13 -3.15 -12.05 1.65
N VAL A 14 -3.19 -11.58 2.89
CA VAL A 14 -4.14 -10.58 3.35
C VAL A 14 -3.36 -9.30 3.65
N ILE A 15 -3.84 -8.18 3.13
CA ILE A 15 -3.26 -6.87 3.41
C ILE A 15 -4.36 -5.97 3.92
N ASN A 16 -4.24 -5.59 5.18
CA ASN A 16 -5.18 -4.71 5.85
C ASN A 16 -4.52 -3.33 5.98
N LEU A 17 -5.02 -2.35 5.25
CA LEU A 17 -4.62 -0.95 5.43
C LEU A 17 -5.54 -0.30 6.46
N GLU A 18 -5.00 0.00 7.63
CA GLU A 18 -5.73 0.63 8.72
C GLU A 18 -5.71 2.15 8.51
N VAL A 19 -6.86 2.70 8.10
CA VAL A 19 -7.02 4.09 7.69
C VAL A 19 -7.57 4.90 8.87
N PRO A 20 -6.74 5.75 9.51
CA PRO A 20 -7.18 6.58 10.62
C PRO A 20 -8.11 7.68 10.10
N ALA A 21 -9.37 7.65 10.54
CA ALA A 21 -10.42 8.55 10.10
C ALA A 21 -11.51 8.66 11.17
N ARG A 22 -12.58 9.42 10.89
CA ARG A 22 -13.77 9.48 11.76
C ARG A 22 -15.00 9.11 10.94
N PRO A 23 -15.53 7.87 11.05
CA PRO A 23 -14.97 6.71 11.77
C PRO A 23 -13.67 6.18 11.14
N ASN A 24 -12.95 5.30 11.83
CA ASN A 24 -11.78 4.61 11.24
C ASN A 24 -12.24 3.63 10.17
N TYR A 25 -11.44 3.46 9.11
CA TYR A 25 -11.71 2.53 8.02
C TYR A 25 -10.61 1.48 7.94
N SER A 26 -10.96 0.31 7.39
CA SER A 26 -10.01 -0.73 7.02
C SER A 26 -10.24 -1.09 5.56
N LEU A 27 -9.18 -1.06 4.76
CA LEU A 27 -9.18 -1.59 3.41
C LEU A 27 -8.45 -2.94 3.42
N VAL A 28 -9.23 -4.01 3.42
CA VAL A 28 -8.69 -5.38 3.43
C VAL A 28 -8.66 -5.96 2.02
N LEU A 29 -7.47 -6.34 1.57
CA LEU A 29 -7.21 -6.90 0.24
C LEU A 29 -6.79 -8.37 0.41
N TYR A 30 -7.51 -9.26 -0.26
CA TYR A 30 -7.23 -10.70 -0.25
C TYR A 30 -6.67 -11.14 -1.60
N TYR A 31 -5.48 -11.74 -1.60
CA TYR A 31 -4.84 -12.29 -2.77
C TYR A 31 -4.57 -13.78 -2.56
N ALA A 32 -5.26 -14.63 -3.32
CA ALA A 32 -5.02 -16.07 -3.30
C ALA A 32 -4.02 -16.46 -4.40
N ALA A 33 -3.05 -17.29 -4.06
CA ALA A 33 -2.08 -17.80 -5.02
C ALA A 33 -2.65 -18.98 -5.81
N ASP A 34 -2.70 -18.88 -7.14
CA ASP A 34 -3.17 -19.99 -7.98
C ASP A 34 -2.23 -21.21 -7.98
N ARG A 35 -1.00 -21.05 -7.48
CA ARG A 35 0.05 -22.08 -7.47
C ARG A 35 0.74 -22.13 -6.10
N PRO A 36 1.27 -23.30 -5.72
CA PRO A 36 2.07 -23.41 -4.51
C PRO A 36 3.26 -22.46 -4.52
N VAL A 37 3.50 -21.80 -3.39
CA VAL A 37 4.65 -20.90 -3.23
C VAL A 37 5.94 -21.71 -3.26
N LYS A 38 6.88 -21.30 -4.13
CA LYS A 38 8.24 -21.84 -4.16
C LYS A 38 9.04 -21.28 -2.98
N LYS A 39 9.52 -22.13 -2.08
CA LYS A 39 10.19 -21.70 -0.84
C LYS A 39 11.50 -20.93 -1.06
N ASP A 40 12.20 -21.24 -2.15
CA ASP A 40 13.45 -20.61 -2.56
C ASP A 40 13.25 -19.27 -3.29
N SER A 41 12.03 -18.95 -3.71
CA SER A 41 11.70 -17.68 -4.36
C SER A 41 11.72 -16.49 -3.39
N LEU A 42 11.77 -15.27 -3.93
CA LEU A 42 11.68 -14.04 -3.13
C LEU A 42 10.39 -13.99 -2.30
N LEU A 43 9.26 -14.46 -2.87
CA LEU A 43 7.99 -14.60 -2.15
C LEU A 43 8.09 -15.59 -0.99
N GLY A 44 8.68 -16.77 -1.22
CA GLY A 44 8.88 -17.77 -0.17
C GLY A 44 9.74 -17.25 0.99
N LYS A 45 10.85 -16.58 0.65
CA LYS A 45 11.73 -15.91 1.62
C LYS A 45 11.01 -14.79 2.38
N PHE A 46 10.13 -14.04 1.73
CA PHE A 46 9.34 -12.99 2.37
C PHE A 46 8.30 -13.56 3.35
N ILE A 47 7.62 -14.63 2.94
CA ILE A 47 6.58 -15.29 3.74
C ILE A 47 7.16 -15.92 5.00
N ASP A 48 8.25 -16.69 4.88
CA ASP A 48 8.87 -17.40 6.00
C ASP A 48 10.03 -16.59 6.65
N GLY A 49 10.25 -15.36 6.21
CA GLY A 49 11.30 -14.48 6.70
C GLY A 49 11.00 -13.82 8.05
N THR A 50 11.93 -12.96 8.49
CA THR A 50 11.76 -12.14 9.69
C THR A 50 11.01 -10.84 9.38
N ASP A 51 10.45 -10.21 10.40
CA ASP A 51 9.82 -8.88 10.25
C ASP A 51 10.82 -7.86 9.72
N MET A 52 12.07 -7.88 10.20
CA MET A 52 13.13 -7.01 9.64
C MET A 52 13.32 -7.22 8.13
N PHE A 53 13.29 -8.48 7.66
CA PHE A 53 13.38 -8.76 6.23
C PHE A 53 12.17 -8.17 5.50
N ARG A 54 10.96 -8.43 5.99
CA ARG A 54 9.71 -7.93 5.40
C ARG A 54 9.68 -6.41 5.36
N ASP A 55 9.99 -5.75 6.47
CA ASP A 55 9.98 -4.29 6.59
C ASP A 55 10.96 -3.62 5.65
N SER A 56 12.09 -4.27 5.42
CA SER A 56 13.12 -3.75 4.54
C SER A 56 12.81 -3.92 3.05
N ARG A 57 11.72 -4.61 2.70
CA ARG A 57 11.37 -5.06 1.34
C ARG A 57 9.93 -4.72 0.93
N PHE A 58 9.01 -4.60 1.88
CA PHE A 58 7.59 -4.41 1.63
C PHE A 58 7.33 -2.99 1.14
N LYS A 59 6.83 -2.87 -0.09
CA LYS A 59 6.79 -1.61 -0.83
C LYS A 59 5.41 -1.39 -1.45
N LEU A 60 4.93 -0.16 -1.34
CA LEU A 60 3.68 0.29 -1.96
C LEU A 60 3.99 1.33 -3.03
N ILE A 61 3.45 1.11 -4.22
CA ILE A 61 3.62 2.00 -5.38
C ILE A 61 2.24 2.53 -5.75
N PRO A 62 1.93 3.80 -5.44
CA PRO A 62 0.71 4.44 -5.92
C PRO A 62 0.91 5.03 -7.32
N SER A 63 -0.17 5.02 -8.10
CA SER A 63 -0.25 5.68 -9.40
C SER A 63 -1.63 6.34 -9.55
N ILE A 64 -1.66 7.67 -9.65
CA ILE A 64 -2.90 8.40 -9.93
C ILE A 64 -3.26 8.20 -11.41
N VAL A 65 -4.48 7.70 -11.61
CA VAL A 65 -5.08 7.51 -12.93
C VAL A 65 -5.93 8.70 -13.33
N GLU A 66 -6.80 9.19 -12.43
CA GLU A 66 -7.74 10.27 -12.71
C GLU A 66 -8.04 11.12 -11.46
N VAL A 67 -8.24 12.43 -11.67
CA VAL A 67 -8.76 13.38 -10.67
C VAL A 67 -9.80 14.28 -11.35
N ALA A 68 -10.99 14.42 -10.75
CA ALA A 68 -12.01 15.32 -11.28
C ALA A 68 -11.67 16.82 -11.04
N LEU A 69 -11.90 17.65 -12.06
CA LEU A 69 -11.44 19.05 -12.21
C LEU A 69 -11.94 20.06 -11.15
N SER A 70 -12.85 19.72 -10.23
CA SER A 70 -13.31 20.67 -9.19
C SER A 70 -12.33 20.83 -8.00
N ALA A 71 -11.22 20.10 -7.97
CA ALA A 71 -10.22 20.13 -6.90
C ALA A 71 -9.03 21.09 -7.15
N GLU A 72 -8.97 21.76 -8.31
CA GLU A 72 -7.77 22.41 -8.86
C GLU A 72 -7.07 23.44 -7.97
N LEU A 73 -7.79 24.20 -7.14
CA LEU A 73 -7.20 25.21 -6.24
C LEU A 73 -6.74 24.66 -4.89
N LYS A 74 -7.28 23.51 -4.42
CA LYS A 74 -6.89 22.90 -3.13
C LYS A 74 -5.80 21.83 -3.27
N THR A 75 -5.60 21.31 -4.48
CA THR A 75 -4.46 20.44 -4.84
C THR A 75 -3.08 21.12 -4.68
N TRP A 76 -3.00 22.45 -4.63
CA TRP A 76 -1.74 23.18 -4.44
C TRP A 76 -1.22 23.13 -3.00
N LEU A 77 -2.09 23.28 -1.99
CA LEU A 77 -1.74 23.06 -0.58
C LEU A 77 -1.41 21.58 -0.29
N PHE A 78 -2.12 20.68 -0.97
CA PHE A 78 -1.84 19.23 -0.97
C PHE A 78 -0.44 18.91 -1.52
N LEU A 79 0.00 19.65 -2.53
CA LEU A 79 1.31 19.52 -3.17
C LEU A 79 2.47 20.06 -2.33
N GLU A 80 2.30 21.19 -1.64
CA GLU A 80 3.36 21.73 -0.77
C GLU A 80 3.59 20.86 0.46
N CYS A 81 2.53 20.39 1.14
CA CYS A 81 2.67 19.45 2.26
C CYS A 81 3.28 18.10 1.86
N MET A 82 3.04 17.63 0.63
CA MET A 82 3.67 16.40 0.11
C MET A 82 5.10 16.62 -0.41
N LEU A 83 5.46 17.81 -0.90
CA LEU A 83 6.83 18.15 -1.27
C LEU A 83 7.75 18.25 -0.04
N ASP A 84 7.25 18.78 1.08
CA ASP A 84 7.98 18.74 2.37
C ASP A 84 8.12 17.30 2.90
N MET A 85 7.14 16.43 2.61
CA MET A 85 7.18 15.01 2.94
C MET A 85 8.21 14.22 2.13
N LEU A 86 8.36 14.55 0.85
CA LEU A 86 9.28 13.88 -0.07
C LEU A 86 10.76 14.24 0.18
N LEU A 87 11.03 15.41 0.76
CA LEU A 87 12.39 15.85 1.14
C LEU A 87 12.95 15.09 2.36
N VAL A 88 12.10 14.58 3.26
CA VAL A 88 12.56 13.74 4.40
C VAL A 88 12.99 12.34 3.94
N PHE A 89 12.54 11.90 2.76
CA PHE A 89 12.77 10.55 2.23
C PHE A 89 13.54 10.52 0.91
N ASP A 90 14.39 11.51 0.63
CA ASP A 90 15.02 11.63 -0.69
C ASP A 90 16.33 10.86 -0.88
N ASN A 91 16.31 9.99 -1.90
CA ASN A 91 17.39 9.75 -2.87
C ASN A 91 16.80 8.95 -4.05
N CYS A 92 16.20 9.64 -5.03
CA CYS A 92 16.31 9.33 -6.48
C CYS A 92 15.40 10.23 -7.32
N LEU A 93 16.00 10.98 -8.24
CA LEU A 93 15.36 11.90 -9.19
C LEU A 93 15.07 11.20 -10.53
N PHE A 94 13.92 11.51 -11.15
CA PHE A 94 13.75 11.44 -12.61
C PHE A 94 12.71 12.47 -13.09
N GLU A 95 13.08 13.27 -14.10
CA GLU A 95 12.27 14.34 -14.70
C GLU A 95 11.51 13.90 -15.97
N LYS A 96 10.32 14.47 -16.20
CA LYS A 96 9.90 15.03 -17.51
C LYS A 96 8.64 15.92 -17.42
N LYS A 97 8.59 16.95 -18.27
CA LYS A 97 7.72 18.15 -18.28
C LYS A 97 6.26 17.91 -18.70
N GLY A 98 5.36 18.71 -18.09
CA GLY A 98 4.07 19.17 -18.66
C GLY A 98 2.89 18.21 -18.44
N TYR A 99 1.80 18.66 -17.79
CA TYR A 99 0.71 17.81 -17.22
C TYR A 99 1.16 16.97 -16.01
N TRP A 100 1.98 17.55 -15.14
CA TRP A 100 2.92 16.82 -14.28
C TRP A 100 2.72 16.98 -12.76
N MET A 101 1.94 17.95 -12.29
CA MET A 101 1.94 18.33 -10.87
C MET A 101 1.16 17.38 -9.97
N VAL A 102 -0.05 16.96 -10.33
CA VAL A 102 -0.84 16.02 -9.50
C VAL A 102 -0.15 14.64 -9.38
N LYS A 103 0.50 14.17 -10.45
CA LYS A 103 1.35 12.97 -10.43
C LYS A 103 2.60 13.12 -9.56
N ARG A 104 3.12 14.34 -9.40
CA ARG A 104 4.29 14.63 -8.57
C ARG A 104 3.95 14.74 -7.08
N ALA A 105 2.71 15.11 -6.75
CA ALA A 105 2.23 15.20 -5.36
C ALA A 105 2.18 13.83 -4.71
N VAL A 106 1.37 12.92 -5.26
CA VAL A 106 1.20 11.57 -4.71
C VAL A 106 2.40 10.68 -4.97
N GLY A 107 3.27 11.14 -5.88
CA GLY A 107 4.49 10.47 -6.28
C GLY A 107 4.18 9.13 -6.95
N THR A 108 4.71 8.89 -8.13
CA THR A 108 5.06 7.50 -8.50
C THR A 108 6.26 6.99 -7.67
N LYS A 109 6.57 7.65 -6.55
CA LYS A 109 7.69 7.33 -5.67
C LYS A 109 7.18 6.27 -4.71
N ALA A 110 7.74 5.09 -4.87
CA ALA A 110 7.41 3.97 -4.03
C ALA A 110 7.80 4.23 -2.57
N CYS A 111 6.95 3.76 -1.66
CA CYS A 111 7.18 3.86 -0.22
C CYS A 111 7.50 2.47 0.34
N LEU A 112 8.62 2.32 1.05
CA LEU A 112 8.88 1.14 1.88
C LEU A 112 8.00 1.21 3.12
N LEU A 113 6.85 0.54 3.07
CA LEU A 113 5.82 0.64 4.11
C LEU A 113 6.37 0.22 5.46
N GLY A 114 7.10 -0.89 5.55
CA GLY A 114 7.63 -1.36 6.83
C GLY A 114 8.73 -0.48 7.46
N LYS A 115 9.17 0.57 6.76
CA LYS A 115 10.01 1.63 7.36
C LYS A 115 9.22 2.89 7.69
N ALA A 116 8.17 3.18 6.94
CA ALA A 116 7.42 4.43 7.02
C ALA A 116 6.28 4.38 8.05
N VAL A 117 5.69 3.20 8.24
CA VAL A 117 4.56 2.93 9.13
C VAL A 117 4.76 1.58 9.83
N THR A 118 4.04 1.37 10.91
CA THR A 118 4.12 0.12 11.67
C THR A 118 3.38 -0.97 10.89
N CYS A 119 4.09 -2.05 10.57
CA CYS A 119 3.51 -3.22 9.94
C CYS A 119 3.53 -4.39 10.93
N LYS A 120 2.39 -5.05 11.10
CA LYS A 120 2.29 -6.26 11.92
C LYS A 120 2.04 -7.46 11.01
N TYR A 121 2.85 -8.49 11.17
CA TYR A 121 2.83 -9.67 10.32
C TYR A 121 2.27 -10.86 11.09
N LEU A 122 1.18 -11.43 10.59
CA LEU A 122 0.61 -12.66 11.13
C LEU A 122 0.77 -13.79 10.11
N ARG A 123 1.74 -14.66 10.39
CA ARG A 123 2.03 -15.84 9.57
C ARG A 123 1.38 -17.09 10.20
N GLN A 124 0.56 -17.82 9.45
CA GLN A 124 0.09 -19.18 9.81
C GLN A 124 0.11 -20.10 8.59
N ASP A 125 0.12 -21.42 8.74
CA ASP A 125 0.22 -22.47 7.69
C ASP A 125 0.14 -21.99 6.22
N ASN A 126 -1.05 -21.64 5.71
CA ASN A 126 -1.26 -21.22 4.33
C ASN A 126 -1.68 -19.74 4.17
N PHE A 127 -1.43 -18.88 5.15
CA PHE A 127 -1.64 -17.44 4.96
C PHE A 127 -0.58 -16.56 5.62
N LEU A 128 -0.46 -15.35 5.07
CA LEU A 128 0.24 -14.24 5.67
C LEU A 128 -0.70 -13.04 5.67
N GLU A 129 -0.95 -12.48 6.83
CA GLU A 129 -1.67 -11.22 6.98
C GLU A 129 -0.69 -10.12 7.37
N ILE A 130 -0.86 -8.96 6.75
CA ILE A 130 -0.05 -7.76 6.97
C ILE A 130 -1.00 -6.63 7.34
N ASP A 131 -1.01 -6.27 8.62
CA ASP A 131 -1.70 -5.07 9.10
C ASP A 131 -0.76 -3.88 8.96
N VAL A 132 -1.20 -2.85 8.23
CA VAL A 132 -0.44 -1.63 7.97
C VAL A 132 -1.12 -0.48 8.70
N ASP A 133 -0.56 -0.10 9.86
CA ASP A 133 -1.08 0.99 10.68
C ASP A 133 -0.62 2.35 10.13
N ILE A 134 -1.46 2.97 9.29
CA ILE A 134 -1.21 4.32 8.76
C ILE A 134 -1.23 5.36 9.89
N GLY A 135 -1.97 5.09 10.97
CA GLY A 135 -2.06 5.92 12.16
C GLY A 135 -0.74 6.10 12.91
N SER A 136 0.17 5.14 12.81
CA SER A 136 1.44 5.17 13.55
C SER A 136 2.40 6.26 13.09
N SER A 137 2.19 6.82 11.89
CA SER A 137 2.99 7.92 11.33
C SER A 137 2.18 9.21 11.25
N SER A 138 2.69 10.29 11.84
CA SER A 138 2.09 11.64 11.72
C SER A 138 2.05 12.10 10.26
N VAL A 139 3.08 11.74 9.51
CA VAL A 139 3.23 12.02 8.09
C VAL A 139 2.16 11.29 7.29
N ALA A 140 2.04 9.96 7.48
CA ALA A 140 1.05 9.16 6.75
C ALA A 140 -0.40 9.56 7.12
N ARG A 141 -0.65 9.90 8.39
CA ARG A 141 -1.92 10.52 8.83
C ARG A 141 -2.24 11.83 8.11
N GLY A 142 -1.23 12.66 7.86
CA GLY A 142 -1.38 13.88 7.07
C GLY A 142 -1.86 13.59 5.65
N VAL A 143 -1.20 12.65 4.96
CA VAL A 143 -1.58 12.25 3.59
C VAL A 143 -3.01 11.74 3.56
N ILE A 144 -3.33 10.78 4.44
CA ILE A 144 -4.62 10.08 4.36
C ILE A 144 -5.78 11.02 4.67
N SER A 145 -5.63 11.93 5.63
CA SER A 145 -6.63 12.97 5.94
C SER A 145 -6.97 13.82 4.71
N LEU A 146 -5.96 14.15 3.91
CA LEU A 146 -6.15 14.90 2.67
C LEU A 146 -6.82 14.04 1.59
N VAL A 147 -6.37 12.80 1.39
CA VAL A 147 -6.91 11.89 0.38
C VAL A 147 -8.39 11.58 0.62
N LEU A 148 -8.79 11.38 1.88
CA LEU A 148 -10.19 11.10 2.25
C LEU A 148 -11.14 12.22 1.81
N GLY A 149 -10.67 13.47 1.75
CA GLY A 149 -11.48 14.59 1.26
C GLY A 149 -11.80 14.55 -0.24
N TYR A 150 -11.06 13.76 -1.02
CA TYR A 150 -11.21 13.68 -2.48
C TYR A 150 -11.48 12.26 -2.99
N VAL A 151 -11.57 11.27 -2.11
CA VAL A 151 -11.58 9.85 -2.46
C VAL A 151 -12.74 9.46 -3.39
N THR A 152 -13.87 10.16 -3.33
CA THR A 152 -15.03 9.99 -4.23
C THR A 152 -14.82 10.53 -5.64
N SER A 153 -13.74 11.29 -5.86
CA SER A 153 -13.39 11.93 -7.14
C SER A 153 -12.02 11.47 -7.67
N LEU A 154 -11.39 10.54 -6.97
CA LEU A 154 -10.04 10.07 -7.20
C LEU A 154 -10.05 8.64 -7.73
N VAL A 155 -9.21 8.38 -8.73
CA VAL A 155 -8.90 7.02 -9.19
C VAL A 155 -7.40 6.77 -9.00
N VAL A 156 -7.08 5.83 -8.10
CA VAL A 156 -5.68 5.45 -7.78
C VAL A 156 -5.49 3.96 -8.01
N ASP A 157 -4.40 3.62 -8.68
CA ASP A 157 -3.87 2.27 -8.70
C ASP A 157 -2.82 2.11 -7.61
N LEU A 158 -2.94 1.06 -6.82
CA LEU A 158 -1.95 0.65 -5.83
C LEU A 158 -1.34 -0.67 -6.29
N ALA A 159 -0.02 -0.70 -6.43
CA ALA A 159 0.74 -1.93 -6.60
C ALA A 159 1.52 -2.22 -5.33
N ILE A 160 1.39 -3.44 -4.83
CA ILE A 160 2.07 -3.90 -3.62
C ILE A 160 3.13 -4.89 -4.06
N VAL A 161 4.37 -4.63 -3.66
CA VAL A 161 5.53 -5.34 -4.20
C VAL A 161 6.54 -5.67 -3.11
N ILE A 162 7.34 -6.70 -3.36
CA ILE A 162 8.57 -7.00 -2.62
C ILE A 162 9.74 -6.42 -3.41
N GLU A 163 10.43 -5.45 -2.81
CA GLU A 163 11.60 -4.81 -3.37
C GLU A 163 12.78 -5.79 -3.50
N ALA A 164 13.27 -5.97 -4.71
CA ALA A 164 14.53 -6.65 -4.97
C ALA A 164 15.70 -5.72 -4.59
N LYS A 165 16.72 -6.25 -3.92
CA LYS A 165 17.96 -5.52 -3.56
C LYS A 165 19.17 -6.12 -4.24
N GLU A 166 19.06 -7.35 -4.71
CA GLU A 166 20.08 -8.03 -5.50
C GLU A 166 19.60 -8.22 -6.93
N GLU A 167 20.52 -8.24 -7.88
CA GLU A 167 20.22 -8.42 -9.30
C GLU A 167 19.52 -9.77 -9.57
N ALA A 168 19.87 -10.81 -8.81
CA ALA A 168 19.25 -12.14 -8.90
C ALA A 168 17.78 -12.16 -8.41
N GLU A 169 17.34 -11.14 -7.67
CA GLU A 169 15.97 -11.00 -7.20
C GLU A 169 15.09 -10.22 -8.18
N LEU A 170 15.67 -9.64 -9.25
CA LEU A 170 14.93 -8.87 -10.24
C LEU A 170 14.21 -9.78 -11.26
N PRO A 171 13.05 -9.33 -11.78
CA PRO A 171 12.34 -8.10 -11.44
C PRO A 171 11.67 -8.16 -10.05
N GLU A 172 11.33 -7.00 -9.46
CA GLU A 172 10.59 -6.93 -8.20
C GLU A 172 9.34 -7.81 -8.22
N TYR A 173 9.02 -8.44 -7.09
CA TYR A 173 7.92 -9.38 -7.03
C TYR A 173 6.61 -8.66 -6.69
N ILE A 174 5.66 -8.64 -7.63
CA ILE A 174 4.33 -8.06 -7.41
C ILE A 174 3.49 -9.03 -6.57
N LEU A 175 3.08 -8.59 -5.39
CA LEU A 175 2.18 -9.33 -4.51
C LEU A 175 0.73 -9.20 -4.95
N GLY A 176 0.35 -8.00 -5.39
CA GLY A 176 -1.01 -7.72 -5.82
C GLY A 176 -1.16 -6.28 -6.30
N THR A 177 -2.26 -6.02 -6.98
CA THR A 177 -2.64 -4.68 -7.45
C THR A 177 -4.12 -4.45 -7.21
N VAL A 178 -4.48 -3.23 -6.85
CA VAL A 178 -5.87 -2.81 -6.70
C VAL A 178 -6.08 -1.43 -7.30
N ARG A 179 -7.21 -1.24 -7.97
CA ARG A 179 -7.68 0.09 -8.39
C ARG A 179 -8.76 0.54 -7.41
N LEU A 180 -8.52 1.66 -6.75
CA LEU A 180 -9.53 2.39 -6.00
C LEU A 180 -10.16 3.40 -6.93
N ASN A 181 -11.44 3.22 -7.24
CA ASN A 181 -12.18 4.08 -8.16
C ASN A 181 -13.31 4.77 -7.40
N ARG A 182 -13.14 6.08 -7.15
CA ARG A 182 -14.20 6.96 -6.60
C ARG A 182 -14.88 6.32 -5.39
N VAL A 183 -14.08 5.89 -4.42
CA VAL A 183 -14.57 5.08 -3.29
C VAL A 183 -15.49 5.94 -2.41
N GLU A 184 -16.69 5.43 -2.14
CA GLU A 184 -17.65 6.05 -1.23
C GLU A 184 -17.48 5.48 0.17
N LEU A 185 -16.92 6.27 1.09
CA LEU A 185 -16.61 5.81 2.45
C LEU A 185 -17.87 5.43 3.25
N ASP A 186 -19.00 6.10 2.99
CA ASP A 186 -20.27 5.81 3.66
C ASP A 186 -20.86 4.44 3.27
N SER A 187 -20.34 3.81 2.21
CA SER A 187 -20.70 2.45 1.81
C SER A 187 -19.94 1.35 2.58
N ALA A 188 -18.99 1.74 3.45
CA ALA A 188 -18.20 0.80 4.22
C ALA A 188 -19.09 -0.05 5.14
N VAL A 189 -18.84 -1.35 5.17
CA VAL A 189 -19.54 -2.29 6.03
C VAL A 189 -18.90 -2.26 7.42
N PRO A 190 -19.69 -2.23 8.51
CA PRO A 190 -19.15 -2.37 9.85
C PRO A 190 -18.38 -3.68 9.98
N LEU A 191 -17.18 -3.62 10.55
CA LEU A 191 -16.46 -4.83 10.93
C LEU A 191 -17.13 -5.40 12.19
N GLU A 192 -17.81 -6.54 12.05
CA GLU A 192 -18.36 -7.27 13.21
C GLU A 192 -17.20 -7.89 14.00
N ALA A 193 -17.16 -7.61 15.30
CA ALA A 193 -16.14 -8.10 16.24
C ALA A 193 -16.53 -9.42 16.91
#